data_AF-A0A7S4BHB8-F1
#
_entry.id   AF-A0A7S4BHB8-F1
#
_cell.length_a   1.000
_cell.length_b   1.000
_cell.length_c   1.000
_cell.angle_alpha   90.00
_cell.angle_beta   90.00
_cell.angle_gamma   90.00
#
_symmetry.space_group_name_H-M   'P 1'
#
loop_
_entity.id
_entity.type
_entity.pdbx_description
1 polymer ?
#
loop_
_entity_poly.entity_id
_entity_poly.type
_entity_poly.pdbx_seq_one_letter_code
_entity_poly.pdbx_strand_id
1 'polypeptide(L)'
;GKSGARDGGKAGAGAAAGRNGKKDATAEGDAAPAGGTDPTRIEPTSFLSTKRAQHIQITLSRFRATRDPTLMHEALMRFDASVISAEDVPAILSCLPNEEEEGTLRALPKEALAHLAKAEDFLWRMAQLPRVRQRLSAFMTRLQLEPQARHLLRQFEHVCAGCHQLVGSPTLHVALARVLALGNAMNDGG
;
A
#
# COMPACT_ATOMS: atom_id res chain seq x y z
N GLY A 1 -42.89 -42.27 -3.65
CA GLY A 1 -42.96 -43.69 -3.98
C GLY A 1 -42.03 -43.99 -5.13
N LYS A 2 -41.14 -44.96 -4.92
CA LYS A 2 -40.30 -45.70 -5.90
C LYS A 2 -39.25 -44.89 -6.68
N SER A 3 -38.09 -45.42 -7.07
CA SER A 3 -37.25 -46.58 -6.70
C SER A 3 -36.17 -46.66 -7.79
N GLY A 4 -35.01 -47.26 -7.50
CA GLY A 4 -34.06 -47.78 -8.50
C GLY A 4 -32.83 -46.86 -8.72
N ALA A 5 -31.68 -47.00 -8.07
CA ALA A 5 -30.89 -48.17 -7.61
C ALA A 5 -30.06 -48.85 -8.72
N ARG A 6 -28.78 -49.07 -8.36
CA ARG A 6 -27.84 -50.14 -8.77
C ARG A 6 -27.15 -49.95 -10.13
N ASP A 7 -25.90 -50.35 -10.35
CA ASP A 7 -24.85 -51.10 -9.63
C ASP A 7 -23.61 -51.01 -10.56
N GLY A 8 -22.37 -50.83 -10.10
CA GLY A 8 -21.49 -51.89 -9.62
C GLY A 8 -20.23 -51.97 -10.50
N GLY A 9 -19.10 -52.46 -9.97
CA GLY A 9 -17.99 -52.93 -10.83
C GLY A 9 -16.54 -52.63 -10.42
N LYS A 10 -16.18 -53.03 -9.20
CA LYS A 10 -14.90 -53.53 -8.65
C LYS A 10 -13.71 -53.92 -9.59
N ALA A 11 -12.52 -53.86 -8.98
CA ALA A 11 -11.28 -54.65 -9.17
C ALA A 11 -10.29 -54.17 -10.26
N GLY A 12 -8.96 -54.26 -10.10
CA GLY A 12 -8.16 -54.99 -9.13
C GLY A 12 -6.66 -54.61 -9.16
N ALA A 13 -5.93 -55.22 -8.24
CA ALA A 13 -4.49 -55.09 -8.02
C ALA A 13 -3.65 -55.81 -9.09
N GLY A 14 -2.37 -55.41 -9.24
CA GLY A 14 -1.38 -56.17 -9.99
C GLY A 14 0.03 -55.60 -9.84
N ALA A 15 0.88 -56.34 -9.13
CA ALA A 15 2.33 -56.12 -9.00
C ALA A 15 3.09 -57.05 -9.97
N ALA A 16 4.26 -56.62 -10.48
CA ALA A 16 5.44 -57.41 -10.93
C ALA A 16 6.35 -56.47 -11.75
N ALA A 17 7.61 -56.18 -11.37
CA ALA A 17 8.82 -57.01 -11.35
C ALA A 17 9.54 -57.15 -12.71
N GLY A 18 10.82 -56.75 -12.75
CA GLY A 18 11.81 -57.08 -13.80
C GLY A 18 12.81 -55.93 -14.01
N ARG A 19 14.00 -55.91 -13.37
CA ARG A 19 15.30 -56.52 -13.80
C ARG A 19 15.76 -56.05 -15.20
N ASN A 20 17.01 -55.75 -15.50
CA ASN A 20 18.32 -55.68 -14.84
C ASN A 20 19.28 -55.16 -15.95
N GLY A 21 20.36 -54.43 -15.64
CA GLY A 21 21.24 -53.90 -16.72
C GLY A 21 22.51 -53.20 -16.24
N LYS A 22 23.29 -53.90 -15.42
CA LYS A 22 24.64 -53.59 -14.93
C LYS A 22 25.66 -53.32 -16.05
N LYS A 23 26.53 -52.31 -15.89
CA LYS A 23 27.96 -52.36 -16.27
C LYS A 23 28.75 -51.31 -15.47
N ASP A 24 29.61 -51.83 -14.60
CA ASP A 24 30.68 -51.13 -13.89
C ASP A 24 31.87 -50.88 -14.84
N ALA A 25 32.56 -49.74 -14.69
CA ALA A 25 34.02 -49.63 -14.80
C ALA A 25 34.51 -48.23 -14.38
N THR A 26 35.30 -48.23 -13.31
CA THR A 26 36.17 -47.18 -12.76
C THR A 26 37.32 -46.75 -13.70
N ALA A 27 37.69 -45.46 -13.70
CA ALA A 27 39.07 -44.95 -13.51
C ALA A 27 39.13 -43.41 -13.65
N GLU A 28 40.09 -42.81 -12.94
CA GLU A 28 40.37 -41.39 -12.71
C GLU A 28 40.75 -40.56 -13.95
N GLY A 29 40.66 -39.22 -13.82
CA GLY A 29 41.61 -38.30 -14.47
C GLY A 29 41.04 -37.18 -15.33
N ASP A 30 40.89 -36.00 -14.69
CA ASP A 30 41.19 -34.65 -15.19
C ASP A 30 40.37 -33.95 -16.31
N ALA A 31 40.35 -32.62 -16.15
CA ALA A 31 39.91 -31.55 -17.07
C ALA A 31 38.40 -31.23 -17.21
N ALA A 32 38.00 -30.18 -16.49
CA ALA A 32 36.78 -29.39 -16.74
C ALA A 32 36.79 -28.71 -18.13
N PRO A 33 35.62 -28.42 -18.72
CA PRO A 33 35.49 -27.28 -19.61
C PRO A 33 34.88 -26.09 -18.87
N ALA A 34 35.62 -24.99 -18.95
CA ALA A 34 35.33 -23.68 -18.44
C ALA A 34 33.92 -23.18 -18.77
N GLY A 35 33.33 -22.47 -17.80
CA GLY A 35 32.12 -21.70 -18.01
C GLY A 35 32.34 -20.61 -19.05
N GLY A 36 31.49 -20.62 -20.09
CA GLY A 36 31.28 -19.47 -20.94
C GLY A 36 30.60 -18.37 -20.13
N THR A 37 31.37 -17.36 -19.74
CA THR A 37 30.81 -16.09 -19.30
C THR A 37 30.52 -15.29 -20.57
N ASP A 38 29.24 -15.15 -20.93
CA ASP A 38 28.79 -14.19 -21.92
C ASP A 38 29.21 -12.78 -21.45
N PRO A 39 30.05 -12.03 -22.20
CA PRO A 39 30.58 -10.73 -21.78
C PRO A 39 29.56 -9.57 -21.87
N THR A 40 28.26 -9.85 -22.00
CA THR A 40 27.19 -8.84 -22.11
C THR A 40 26.09 -8.99 -21.07
N ARG A 41 26.35 -9.69 -19.96
CA ARG A 41 25.48 -9.60 -18.78
C ARG A 41 26.02 -8.51 -17.85
N ILE A 42 25.67 -7.27 -18.15
CA ILE A 42 25.81 -6.17 -17.20
C ILE A 42 24.83 -6.48 -16.06
N GLU A 43 25.31 -7.17 -15.03
CA GLU A 43 24.58 -7.29 -13.78
C GLU A 43 24.38 -5.86 -13.25
N PRO A 44 23.13 -5.40 -13.04
CA PRO A 44 22.90 -4.12 -12.43
C PRO A 44 23.51 -4.20 -11.04
N THR A 45 24.61 -3.48 -10.83
CA THR A 45 25.28 -3.35 -9.54
C THR A 45 24.38 -2.51 -8.65
N SER A 46 23.35 -3.16 -8.09
CA SER A 46 22.38 -2.52 -7.22
C SER A 46 23.12 -2.01 -5.99
N PHE A 47 23.16 -0.69 -5.79
CA PHE A 47 23.80 -0.09 -4.61
C PHE A 47 22.89 -0.23 -3.37
N LEU A 48 21.59 -0.47 -3.59
CA LEU A 48 20.65 -0.75 -2.52
C LEU A 48 20.82 -2.17 -1.98
N SER A 49 20.71 -2.32 -0.65
CA SER A 49 20.56 -3.64 -0.04
C SER A 49 19.29 -4.33 -0.55
N THR A 50 19.33 -5.66 -0.68
CA THR A 50 18.19 -6.47 -1.15
C THR A 50 16.92 -6.19 -0.34
N LYS A 51 17.04 -6.04 0.99
CA LYS A 51 15.92 -5.72 1.88
C LYS A 51 15.31 -4.36 1.57
N ARG A 52 16.14 -3.34 1.32
CA ARG A 52 15.70 -1.98 1.00
C ARG A 52 15.02 -1.93 -0.36
N ALA A 53 15.62 -2.55 -1.38
CA ALA A 53 15.05 -2.65 -2.72
C ALA A 53 13.69 -3.36 -2.71
N GLN A 54 13.58 -4.49 -1.98
CA GLN A 54 12.32 -5.21 -1.80
C GLN A 54 11.26 -4.37 -1.10
N HIS A 55 11.60 -3.66 -0.01
CA HIS A 55 10.65 -2.79 0.68
C HIS A 55 10.07 -1.72 -0.27
N ILE A 56 10.92 -1.04 -1.04
CA ILE A 56 10.48 -0.04 -2.03
C ILE A 56 9.59 -0.69 -3.08
N GLN A 57 10.00 -1.84 -3.64
CA GLN A 57 9.21 -2.54 -4.66
C GLN A 57 7.84 -2.99 -4.14
N ILE A 58 7.77 -3.53 -2.92
CA ILE A 58 6.51 -3.93 -2.30
C ILE A 58 5.62 -2.71 -2.11
N THR A 59 6.15 -1.62 -1.57
CA THR A 59 5.39 -0.37 -1.39
C THR A 59 4.87 0.14 -2.74
N LEU A 60 5.72 0.19 -3.76
CA LEU A 60 5.33 0.57 -5.12
C LEU A 60 4.28 -0.35 -5.74
N SER A 61 4.32 -1.65 -5.44
CA SER A 61 3.37 -2.62 -5.99
C SER A 61 1.94 -2.42 -5.50
N ARG A 62 1.77 -1.80 -4.32
CA ARG A 62 0.45 -1.51 -3.72
C ARG A 62 -0.30 -0.43 -4.48
N PHE A 63 0.43 0.44 -5.18
CA PHE A 63 -0.18 1.53 -5.92
C PHE A 63 -0.33 1.17 -7.40
N ARG A 64 -1.57 0.98 -7.85
CA ARG A 64 -1.83 0.61 -9.26
C ARG A 64 -1.40 1.69 -10.26
N ALA A 65 -1.49 2.97 -9.89
CA ALA A 65 -1.11 4.11 -10.73
C ALA A 65 0.39 4.49 -10.63
N THR A 66 1.09 4.04 -9.59
CA THR A 66 2.43 4.50 -9.21
C THR A 66 3.53 3.46 -9.45
N ARG A 67 3.19 2.33 -10.07
CA ARG A 67 4.15 1.31 -10.50
C ARG A 67 5.17 1.85 -11.51
N ASP A 68 4.83 2.95 -12.17
CA ASP A 68 5.75 3.72 -12.98
C ASP A 68 6.34 4.88 -12.17
N PRO A 69 7.64 4.83 -11.84
CA PRO A 69 8.32 5.93 -11.17
C PRO A 69 8.23 7.27 -11.92
N THR A 70 8.10 7.26 -13.26
CA THR A 70 7.96 8.47 -14.09
C THR A 70 6.65 9.20 -13.80
N LEU A 71 5.53 8.46 -13.84
CA LEU A 71 4.18 8.99 -13.59
C LEU A 71 4.06 9.56 -12.19
N MET A 72 4.68 8.90 -11.20
CA MET A 72 4.67 9.42 -9.83
C MET A 72 5.44 10.73 -9.69
N HIS A 73 6.62 10.82 -10.31
CA HIS A 73 7.39 12.05 -10.32
C HIS A 73 6.58 13.20 -10.95
N GLU A 74 5.92 12.96 -12.08
CA GLU A 74 5.06 13.92 -12.75
C GLU A 74 3.83 14.30 -11.90
N ALA A 75 3.17 13.32 -11.27
CA ALA A 75 2.05 13.53 -10.39
C ALA A 75 2.43 14.37 -9.16
N LEU A 76 3.61 14.15 -8.57
CA LEU A 76 4.13 14.97 -7.48
C LEU A 76 4.56 16.37 -7.92
N MET A 77 4.99 16.53 -9.17
CA MET A 77 5.28 17.84 -9.75
C MET A 77 4.01 18.64 -10.01
N ARG A 78 2.93 17.98 -10.43
CA ARG A 78 1.64 18.61 -10.77
C ARG A 78 0.61 18.62 -9.65
N PHE A 79 0.90 17.96 -8.52
CA PHE A 79 -0.07 17.71 -7.43
C PHE A 79 -1.35 17.02 -7.95
N ASP A 80 -1.17 15.96 -8.74
CA ASP A 80 -2.27 15.23 -9.38
C ASP A 80 -2.94 14.25 -8.41
N ALA A 81 -4.15 14.61 -7.98
CA ALA A 81 -4.97 13.83 -7.04
C ALA A 81 -5.58 12.56 -7.65
N SER A 82 -5.50 12.36 -8.97
CA SER A 82 -5.97 11.13 -9.63
C SER A 82 -4.98 9.97 -9.50
N VAL A 83 -3.70 10.28 -9.27
CA VAL A 83 -2.59 9.31 -9.20
C VAL A 83 -2.17 9.03 -7.76
N ILE A 84 -2.18 10.06 -6.90
CA ILE A 84 -1.70 9.96 -5.52
C ILE A 84 -2.81 10.39 -4.57
N SER A 85 -3.21 9.48 -3.70
CA SER A 85 -4.19 9.73 -2.65
C SER A 85 -3.53 10.12 -1.32
N ALA A 86 -4.32 10.62 -0.37
CA ALA A 86 -3.82 10.98 0.95
C ALA A 86 -3.26 9.77 1.74
N GLU A 87 -3.75 8.56 1.45
CA GLU A 87 -3.29 7.32 2.09
C GLU A 87 -1.94 6.84 1.54
N ASP A 88 -1.60 7.25 0.32
CA ASP A 88 -0.36 6.84 -0.35
C ASP A 88 0.84 7.67 0.15
N VAL A 89 0.60 8.93 0.53
CA VAL A 89 1.66 9.87 0.94
C VAL A 89 2.56 9.33 2.05
N PRO A 90 2.07 8.75 3.16
CA PRO A 90 2.93 8.18 4.20
C PRO A 90 3.84 7.06 3.71
N ALA A 91 3.35 6.23 2.79
CA ALA A 91 4.10 5.12 2.24
C ALA A 91 5.12 5.58 1.18
N ILE A 92 4.83 6.65 0.43
CA ILE A 92 5.83 7.32 -0.42
C ILE A 92 6.92 7.97 0.45
N LEU A 93 6.54 8.64 1.54
CA LEU A 93 7.47 9.27 2.49
C LEU A 93 8.44 8.26 3.11
N SER A 94 7.97 7.04 3.45
CA SER A 94 8.83 5.99 3.99
C SER A 94 9.81 5.39 2.96
N CYS A 95 9.55 5.61 1.68
CA CYS A 95 10.38 5.12 0.59
C CYS A 95 11.38 6.16 0.08
N LEU A 96 11.29 7.43 0.48
CA LEU A 96 12.21 8.47 0.05
C LEU A 96 13.69 8.13 0.32
N PRO A 97 14.62 8.66 -0.48
CA PRO A 97 16.04 8.44 -0.27
C PRO A 97 16.51 9.07 1.05
N ASN A 98 17.45 8.40 1.70
CA ASN A 98 18.22 8.92 2.84
C ASN A 98 19.41 9.75 2.36
N GLU A 99 20.05 10.52 3.24
CA GLU A 99 21.20 11.39 2.87
C GLU A 99 22.35 10.63 2.20
N GLU A 100 22.67 9.42 2.69
CA GLU A 100 23.67 8.53 2.08
C GLU A 100 23.25 8.05 0.68
N GLU A 101 21.98 7.64 0.53
CA GLU A 101 21.41 7.21 -0.75
C GLU A 101 21.38 8.38 -1.74
N GLU A 102 21.03 9.59 -1.30
CA GLU A 102 21.06 10.80 -2.12
C GLU A 102 22.48 11.15 -2.60
N GLY A 103 23.49 11.04 -1.74
CA GLY A 103 24.89 11.25 -2.11
C GLY A 103 25.33 10.27 -3.20
N THR A 104 24.99 9.00 -3.04
CA THR A 104 25.28 7.94 -4.01
C THR A 104 24.56 8.18 -5.34
N LEU A 105 23.28 8.58 -5.29
CA LEU A 105 22.46 8.91 -6.47
C LEU A 105 22.98 10.12 -7.26
N ARG A 106 23.59 11.10 -6.58
CA ARG A 106 24.20 12.26 -7.25
C ARG A 106 25.58 11.94 -7.86
N ALA A 107 26.29 10.97 -7.31
CA ALA A 107 27.61 10.55 -7.79
C ALA A 107 27.54 9.54 -8.96
N LEU A 108 26.37 8.98 -9.25
CA LEU A 108 26.16 8.01 -10.32
C LEU A 108 26.42 8.62 -11.72
N PRO A 109 27.25 8.00 -12.57
CA PRO A 109 27.47 8.44 -13.95
C PRO A 109 26.20 8.28 -14.80
N LYS A 110 26.05 9.11 -15.83
CA LYS A 110 24.83 9.15 -16.66
C LYS A 110 24.55 7.83 -17.37
N GLU A 111 25.59 7.10 -17.72
CA GLU A 111 25.53 5.80 -18.36
C GLU A 111 24.90 4.75 -17.43
N ALA A 112 25.13 4.85 -16.12
CA ALA A 112 24.55 3.94 -15.13
C ALA A 112 23.07 4.22 -14.86
N LEU A 113 22.59 5.44 -15.10
CA LEU A 113 21.18 5.81 -14.92
C LEU A 113 20.24 5.03 -15.84
N ALA A 114 20.70 4.65 -17.03
CA ALA A 114 19.92 3.87 -18.00
C ALA A 114 19.71 2.40 -17.56
N HIS A 115 20.49 1.93 -16.58
CA HIS A 115 20.49 0.54 -16.12
C HIS A 115 20.02 0.36 -14.67
N LEU A 116 19.41 1.39 -14.08
CA LEU A 116 18.89 1.34 -12.71
C LEU A 116 17.74 0.33 -12.59
N ALA A 117 17.75 -0.43 -11.49
CA ALA A 117 16.60 -1.25 -11.14
C ALA A 117 15.40 -0.35 -10.76
N LYS A 118 14.16 -0.88 -10.83
CA LYS A 118 12.94 -0.09 -10.55
C LYS A 118 12.95 0.66 -9.21
N ALA A 119 13.51 0.05 -8.17
CA ALA A 119 13.62 0.69 -6.85
C ALA A 119 14.60 1.88 -6.87
N GLU A 120 15.69 1.76 -7.63
CA GLU A 120 16.71 2.79 -7.73
C GLU A 120 16.27 3.92 -8.65
N ASP A 121 15.60 3.61 -9.77
CA ASP A 121 14.97 4.62 -10.65
C ASP A 121 13.94 5.45 -9.86
N PHE A 122 13.15 4.81 -9.00
CA PHE A 122 12.27 5.52 -8.07
C PHE A 122 13.04 6.49 -7.17
N LEU A 123 14.07 6.01 -6.46
CA LEU A 123 14.83 6.86 -5.54
C LEU A 123 15.52 8.01 -6.27
N TRP A 124 16.09 7.73 -7.44
CA TRP A 124 16.71 8.73 -8.29
C TRP A 124 15.71 9.83 -8.67
N ARG A 125 14.52 9.47 -9.15
CA ARG A 125 13.46 10.45 -9.49
C ARG A 125 12.98 11.24 -8.29
N MET A 126 12.90 10.63 -7.11
CA MET A 126 12.53 11.32 -5.88
C MET A 126 13.63 12.29 -5.42
N ALA A 127 14.91 11.92 -5.58
CA ALA A 127 16.04 12.78 -5.27
C ALA A 127 16.11 14.02 -6.18
N GLN A 128 15.64 13.93 -7.42
CA GLN A 128 15.53 15.07 -8.34
C GLN A 128 14.42 16.06 -7.95
N LEU A 129 13.46 15.67 -7.11
CA LEU A 129 12.37 16.54 -6.68
C LEU A 129 12.83 17.48 -5.56
N PRO A 130 12.88 18.81 -5.78
CA PRO A 130 13.27 19.73 -4.74
C PRO A 130 12.23 19.73 -3.62
N ARG A 131 12.70 19.58 -2.38
CA ARG A 131 11.84 19.62 -1.17
C ARG A 131 10.70 18.61 -1.23
N VAL A 132 10.97 17.39 -1.72
CA VAL A 132 9.96 16.34 -1.92
C VAL A 132 9.15 16.03 -0.66
N ARG A 133 9.78 16.02 0.52
CA ARG A 133 9.12 15.81 1.81
C ARG A 133 8.07 16.89 2.09
N GLN A 134 8.43 18.16 1.93
CA GLN A 134 7.54 19.30 2.14
C GLN A 134 6.41 19.32 1.10
N ARG A 135 6.71 18.99 -0.16
CA ARG A 135 5.70 18.88 -1.23
C ARG A 135 4.66 17.81 -0.92
N LEU A 136 5.11 16.62 -0.52
CA LEU A 136 4.24 15.52 -0.12
C LEU A 136 3.36 15.90 1.07
N SER A 137 3.94 16.55 2.09
CA SER A 137 3.18 17.04 3.25
C SER A 137 2.12 18.06 2.85
N ALA A 138 2.48 19.08 2.05
CA ALA A 138 1.54 20.07 1.56
C ALA A 138 0.44 19.45 0.68
N PHE A 139 0.80 18.45 -0.13
CA PHE A 139 -0.16 17.75 -0.97
C PHE A 139 -1.16 16.96 -0.14
N MET A 140 -0.69 16.21 0.87
CA MET A 140 -1.56 15.50 1.81
C MET A 140 -2.53 16.45 2.50
N THR A 141 -2.05 17.59 2.99
CA THR A 141 -2.91 18.62 3.59
C THR A 141 -3.96 19.10 2.59
N ARG A 142 -3.59 19.38 1.34
CA ARG A 142 -4.54 19.78 0.28
C ARG A 142 -5.61 18.72 0.03
N LEU A 143 -5.24 17.44 -0.02
CA LEU A 143 -6.18 16.32 -0.24
C LEU A 143 -7.14 16.14 0.94
N GLN A 144 -6.68 16.38 2.16
CA GLN A 144 -7.46 16.18 3.38
C GLN A 144 -8.32 17.38 3.78
N LEU A 145 -7.94 18.59 3.35
CA LEU A 145 -8.58 19.84 3.77
C LEU A 145 -10.08 19.87 3.48
N GLU A 146 -10.48 19.57 2.24
CA GLU A 146 -11.88 19.67 1.82
C GLU A 146 -12.78 18.62 2.52
N PRO A 147 -12.42 17.32 2.57
CA PRO A 147 -13.16 16.33 3.35
C PRO A 147 -13.27 16.69 4.84
N GLN A 148 -12.18 17.18 5.45
CA GLN A 148 -12.16 17.57 6.87
C GLN A 148 -13.05 18.78 7.12
N ALA A 149 -12.97 19.81 6.28
CA ALA A 149 -13.81 21.00 6.39
C ALA A 149 -15.30 20.63 6.28
N ARG A 150 -15.68 19.82 5.29
CA ARG A 150 -17.06 19.33 5.13
C ARG A 150 -17.54 18.50 6.31
N HIS A 151 -16.67 17.68 6.90
CA HIS A 151 -17.01 16.91 8.08
C HIS A 151 -17.32 17.83 9.27
N LEU A 152 -16.45 18.80 9.55
CA LEU A 152 -16.61 19.76 10.63
C LEU A 152 -17.87 20.61 10.44
N LEU A 153 -18.12 21.12 9.23
CA LEU A 153 -19.31 21.92 8.93
C LEU A 153 -20.60 21.14 9.22
N ARG A 154 -20.69 19.87 8.81
CA ARG A 154 -21.86 19.02 9.12
C ARG A 154 -22.03 18.78 10.61
N GLN A 155 -20.94 18.63 11.36
CA GLN A 155 -21.03 18.51 12.82
C GLN A 155 -21.61 19.77 13.45
N PHE A 156 -21.18 20.96 13.01
CA PHE A 156 -21.76 22.22 13.46
C PHE A 156 -23.23 22.35 13.08
N GLU A 157 -23.60 22.01 11.85
CA GLU A 157 -24.99 22.03 11.41
C GLU A 157 -25.89 21.15 12.29
N HIS A 158 -25.45 19.94 12.64
CA HIS A 158 -26.20 19.06 13.54
C HIS A 158 -26.38 19.66 14.94
N VAL A 159 -25.33 20.26 15.50
CA VAL A 159 -25.40 20.92 16.82
C VAL A 159 -26.34 22.11 16.77
N CYS A 160 -26.18 23.00 15.78
CA CYS A 160 -27.05 24.16 15.61
C CYS A 160 -28.52 23.75 15.39
N ALA A 161 -28.76 22.74 14.56
CA ALA A 161 -30.11 22.20 14.35
C ALA A 161 -30.70 21.65 15.65
N GLY A 162 -29.92 20.89 16.43
CA GLY A 162 -30.33 20.39 17.74
C GLY A 162 -30.67 21.51 18.71
N CYS A 163 -29.83 22.54 18.83
CA CYS A 163 -30.11 23.71 19.66
C CYS A 163 -31.38 24.44 19.23
N HIS A 164 -31.57 24.68 17.94
CA HIS A 164 -32.79 25.31 17.42
C HIS A 164 -34.04 24.47 17.69
N GLN A 165 -33.95 23.14 17.55
CA GLN A 165 -35.07 22.25 17.87
C GLN A 165 -35.43 22.28 19.37
N LEU A 166 -34.42 22.30 20.25
CA LEU A 166 -34.65 22.37 21.69
C LEU A 166 -35.30 23.69 22.10
N VAL A 167 -34.73 24.82 21.65
CA VAL A 167 -35.25 26.17 21.96
C VAL A 167 -36.61 26.42 21.30
N GLY A 168 -36.82 25.89 20.10
CA GLY A 168 -38.03 26.06 19.32
C GLY A 168 -39.15 25.08 19.67
N SER A 169 -38.96 24.14 20.60
CA SER A 169 -39.96 23.09 20.89
C SER A 169 -40.98 23.55 21.94
N PRO A 170 -42.21 23.93 21.55
CA PRO A 170 -43.25 24.29 22.51
C PRO A 170 -43.65 23.10 23.38
N THR A 171 -43.63 21.88 22.82
CA THR A 171 -43.95 20.65 23.54
C THR A 171 -42.97 20.40 24.68
N LEU A 172 -41.67 20.60 24.44
CA LEU A 172 -40.64 20.47 25.48
C LEU A 172 -40.85 21.51 26.58
N HIS A 173 -41.13 22.77 26.21
CA HIS A 173 -41.39 23.83 27.18
C HIS A 173 -42.61 23.52 28.07
N VAL A 174 -43.72 23.07 27.47
CA VAL A 174 -44.92 22.68 28.21
C VAL A 174 -44.66 21.48 29.12
N ALA A 175 -43.90 20.49 28.66
CA ALA A 175 -43.53 19.33 29.47
C ALA A 175 -42.69 19.75 30.69
N LEU A 176 -41.64 20.56 30.49
CA LEU A 176 -40.80 21.07 31.58
C LEU A 176 -41.61 21.92 32.57
N ALA A 177 -42.54 22.76 32.09
CA ALA A 177 -43.42 23.55 32.95
C ALA A 177 -44.33 22.67 33.83
N ARG A 178 -44.87 21.58 33.27
CA ARG A 178 -45.69 20.61 34.04
C ARG A 178 -44.86 19.88 35.09
N VAL A 179 -43.65 19.44 34.73
CA VAL A 179 -42.73 18.79 35.67
C VAL A 179 -42.37 19.75 36.80
N LEU A 180 -42.09 21.02 36.50
CA LEU A 180 -41.80 22.05 37.50
C LEU A 180 -42.99 22.28 38.45
N ALA A 181 -44.20 22.41 37.91
CA ALA A 181 -45.41 22.61 38.72
C ALA A 181 -45.66 21.43 39.67
N LEU A 182 -45.51 20.20 39.18
CA LEU A 182 -45.63 19.00 39.99
C LEU A 182 -44.55 18.93 41.08
N GLY A 183 -43.29 19.20 40.71
CA GLY A 183 -42.18 19.22 41.64
C GLY A 183 -42.38 20.23 42.78
N ASN A 184 -42.84 21.43 42.46
CA ASN A 184 -43.14 22.46 43.46
C ASN A 184 -44.27 22.02 44.40
N ALA A 185 -45.37 21.47 43.86
CA ALA A 185 -46.49 20.99 44.67
C ALA A 185 -46.10 19.86 45.62
N MET A 186 -45.20 18.97 45.19
CA MET A 186 -44.66 17.90 46.03
C MET A 186 -43.73 18.43 47.13
N ASN A 187 -43.05 19.56 46.89
CA ASN A 187 -42.05 20.10 47.80
C ASN A 187 -42.62 21.07 48.85
N ASP A 188 -43.77 21.70 48.56
CA ASP A 188 -44.51 22.58 49.50
C ASP A 188 -45.41 21.82 50.49
N GLY A 189 -45.54 20.50 50.36
CA GLY A 189 -46.43 19.64 51.16
C GLY A 189 -45.77 18.93 52.35
N GLY A 190 -44.65 19.45 52.88
CA GLY A 190 -43.94 18.92 54.05
C GLY A 190 -44.18 19.71 55.32
#